data_AF-B7SCL8-F1
#
_entry.id   AF-B7SCL8-F1
#
_cell.length_a   1.000
_cell.length_b   1.000
_cell.length_c   1.000
_cell.angle_alpha   90.00
_cell.angle_beta   90.00
_cell.angle_gamma   90.00
#
_symmetry.space_group_name_H-M   'P 1'
#
loop_
_entity.id
_entity.type
_entity.pdbx_description
1 polymer ?
#
loop_
_entity_poly.entity_id
_entity_poly.type
_entity_poly.pdbx_seq_one_letter_code
_entity_poly.pdbx_strand_id
1 'polypeptide(L)'
;MARNLLTNGEGLYAGQSLDVEQYKFIMQDDCNLVLYEYSTPIWASNTGVTGKNGCRAVMQRDGNFVVYDVNGRPVWASNSVRGNGNYILVLQKDRNVVIYGSDIWSTGTYRR
;
A
#
# COMPACT_ATOMS: atom_id res chain seq x y z
N MET A 1 7.63 8.60 14.74
CA MET A 1 6.38 8.87 13.99
C MET A 1 6.00 7.59 13.25
N ALA A 2 4.72 7.26 13.16
CA ALA A 2 4.29 6.11 12.38
C ALA A 2 4.52 6.37 10.88
N ARG A 3 4.76 5.30 10.12
CA ARG A 3 4.96 5.38 8.67
C ARG A 3 3.63 5.72 8.01
N ASN A 4 3.61 6.68 7.08
CA ASN A 4 2.40 7.04 6.34
C ASN A 4 2.54 6.90 4.81
N LEU A 5 3.68 6.42 4.32
CA LEU A 5 3.92 6.22 2.89
C LEU A 5 4.72 4.96 2.59
N LEU A 6 4.55 4.45 1.37
CA LEU A 6 5.38 3.43 0.73
C LEU A 6 6.08 4.05 -0.48
N THR A 7 7.37 3.79 -0.62
CA THR A 7 8.11 4.06 -1.87
C THR A 7 8.16 2.80 -2.74
N ASN A 8 8.65 2.94 -3.96
CA ASN A 8 8.88 1.84 -4.89
C ASN A 8 9.55 0.60 -4.27
N GLY A 9 8.94 -0.56 -4.47
CA GLY A 9 9.41 -1.86 -3.98
C GLY A 9 9.10 -2.10 -2.50
N GLU A 10 8.71 -1.06 -1.76
CA GLU A 10 8.25 -1.23 -0.40
C GLU A 10 6.80 -1.72 -0.35
N GLY A 11 6.46 -2.36 0.76
CA GLY A 11 5.15 -2.89 0.98
C GLY A 11 4.76 -2.94 2.45
N LEU A 12 3.55 -3.45 2.67
CA LEU A 12 3.02 -3.89 3.94
C LEU A 12 2.93 -5.41 3.91
N TYR A 13 3.66 -6.07 4.79
CA TYR A 13 3.40 -7.47 5.12
C TYR A 13 2.18 -7.58 6.03
N ALA A 14 1.64 -8.80 6.17
CA ALA A 14 0.58 -9.09 7.10
C ALA A 14 0.84 -8.48 8.50
N GLY A 15 -0.15 -7.77 9.03
CA GLY A 15 -0.11 -7.03 10.29
C GLY A 15 0.49 -5.62 10.20
N GLN A 16 1.16 -5.26 9.10
CA GLN A 16 1.75 -3.92 8.94
C GLN A 16 0.76 -2.90 8.39
N SER A 17 0.92 -1.66 8.83
CA SER A 17 0.06 -0.54 8.45
C SER A 17 0.83 0.74 8.07
N LEU A 18 0.13 1.59 7.34
CA LEU A 18 0.36 3.03 7.34
C LEU A 18 -0.62 3.69 8.31
N ASP A 19 -0.16 4.66 9.08
CA ASP A 19 -0.98 5.31 10.11
C ASP A 19 -0.85 6.84 10.06
N VAL A 20 -1.99 7.52 10.10
CA VAL A 20 -2.09 8.99 10.21
C VAL A 20 -3.27 9.32 11.11
N GLU A 21 -2.99 9.86 12.30
CA GLU A 21 -4.02 10.25 13.27
C GLU A 21 -4.97 9.06 13.57
N GLN A 22 -6.26 9.17 13.27
CA GLN A 22 -7.26 8.10 13.43
C GLN A 22 -7.34 7.13 12.24
N TYR A 23 -6.56 7.36 11.18
CA TYR A 23 -6.60 6.56 9.96
C TYR A 23 -5.52 5.50 9.95
N LYS A 24 -5.91 4.29 9.55
CA LYS A 24 -5.01 3.14 9.44
C LYS A 24 -5.26 2.40 8.14
N PHE A 25 -4.24 2.28 7.30
CA PHE A 25 -4.26 1.47 6.09
C PHE A 25 -3.42 0.21 6.31
N ILE A 26 -4.06 -0.94 6.51
CA ILE A 26 -3.43 -2.15 7.05
C ILE A 26 -3.60 -3.35 6.11
N MET A 27 -2.51 -4.07 5.90
CA MET A 27 -2.56 -5.42 5.31
C MET A 27 -2.87 -6.41 6.44
N GLN A 28 -4.11 -6.85 6.55
CA GLN A 28 -4.54 -7.74 7.62
C GLN A 28 -3.99 -9.16 7.43
N ASP A 29 -3.96 -9.93 8.53
CA ASP A 29 -3.47 -11.31 8.53
C ASP A 29 -4.32 -12.26 7.70
N ASP A 30 -5.59 -11.93 7.47
CA ASP A 30 -6.55 -12.70 6.66
C ASP A 30 -6.46 -12.42 5.15
N CYS A 31 -5.40 -11.72 4.72
CA CYS A 31 -5.19 -11.28 3.34
C CYS A 31 -6.13 -10.17 2.84
N ASN A 32 -6.82 -9.46 3.71
CA ASN A 32 -7.60 -8.28 3.34
C ASN A 32 -6.80 -6.98 3.56
N LEU A 33 -6.72 -6.13 2.54
CA LEU A 33 -6.13 -4.81 2.66
C LEU A 33 -7.25 -3.81 2.97
N VAL A 34 -7.18 -3.14 4.11
CA VAL A 34 -8.31 -2.36 4.64
C VAL A 34 -7.87 -0.98 5.10
N LEU A 35 -8.67 0.03 4.79
CA LEU A 35 -8.58 1.36 5.38
C LEU A 35 -9.61 1.48 6.51
N TYR A 36 -9.14 1.89 7.69
CA TYR A 36 -9.95 2.15 8.87
C TYR A 36 -9.93 3.63 9.24
N GLU A 37 -11.06 4.09 9.79
CA GLU A 37 -11.15 5.28 10.64
C GLU A 37 -11.53 4.80 12.05
N TYR A 38 -10.64 4.95 13.02
CA TYR A 38 -10.69 4.28 14.33
C TYR A 38 -10.85 2.76 14.18
N SER A 39 -12.04 2.22 14.46
CA SER A 39 -12.38 0.80 14.35
C SER A 39 -13.35 0.52 13.20
N THR A 40 -13.76 1.55 12.46
CA THR A 40 -14.71 1.41 11.36
C THR A 40 -13.97 1.22 10.03
N PRO A 41 -14.17 0.09 9.32
CA PRO A 41 -13.61 -0.10 7.99
C PRO A 41 -14.37 0.80 7.01
N ILE A 42 -13.64 1.60 6.22
CA ILE A 42 -14.23 2.54 5.26
C ILE A 42 -13.94 2.17 3.81
N TRP A 43 -12.90 1.37 3.56
CA TRP A 43 -12.58 0.79 2.27
C TRP A 43 -11.84 -0.54 2.45
N ALA A 44 -12.04 -1.49 1.54
CA ALA A 44 -11.31 -2.76 1.53
C ALA A 44 -11.06 -3.27 0.10
N SER A 45 -9.97 -4.04 -0.07
CA SER A 45 -9.70 -4.79 -1.31
C SER A 45 -10.67 -5.96 -1.52
N ASN A 46 -11.37 -6.39 -0.46
CA ASN A 46 -12.28 -7.54 -0.45
C ASN A 46 -11.58 -8.85 -0.86
N THR A 47 -10.34 -9.03 -0.39
CA THR A 47 -9.52 -10.23 -0.64
C THR A 47 -9.35 -11.12 0.59
N GLY A 48 -10.08 -10.84 1.67
CA GLY A 48 -10.06 -11.62 2.89
C GLY A 48 -10.45 -13.07 2.65
N VAL A 49 -9.59 -14.02 3.05
CA VAL A 49 -9.84 -15.46 2.95
C VAL A 49 -9.38 -16.14 4.23
N THR A 50 -10.31 -16.76 4.95
CA THR A 50 -10.02 -17.51 6.18
C THR A 50 -8.94 -18.57 5.95
N GLY A 51 -7.91 -18.58 6.80
CA GLY A 51 -6.81 -19.54 6.74
C GLY A 51 -5.72 -19.22 5.71
N LYS A 52 -5.82 -18.10 4.97
CA LYS A 52 -4.71 -17.55 4.22
C LYS A 52 -4.03 -16.46 5.02
N ASN A 53 -2.74 -16.68 5.30
CA ASN A 53 -1.88 -15.72 5.99
C ASN A 53 -0.66 -15.38 5.12
N GLY A 54 0.05 -14.32 5.48
CA GLY A 54 1.32 -13.96 4.82
C GLY A 54 1.17 -13.24 3.49
N CYS A 55 -0.02 -12.69 3.20
CA CYS A 55 -0.18 -11.77 2.08
C CYS A 55 0.62 -10.48 2.29
N ARG A 56 0.93 -9.81 1.19
CA ARG A 56 1.62 -8.52 1.20
C ARG A 56 1.06 -7.58 0.15
N ALA A 57 0.99 -6.29 0.48
CA ALA A 57 0.66 -5.24 -0.48
C ALA A 57 1.94 -4.47 -0.85
N VAL A 58 2.23 -4.25 -2.13
CA VAL A 58 3.50 -3.70 -2.61
C VAL A 58 3.26 -2.57 -3.60
N MET A 59 3.95 -1.44 -3.41
CA MET A 59 4.02 -0.35 -4.39
C MET A 59 5.07 -0.69 -5.44
N GLN A 60 4.64 -0.95 -6.67
CA GLN A 60 5.52 -1.40 -7.74
C GLN A 60 6.12 -0.22 -8.51
N ARG A 61 7.26 -0.47 -9.16
CA ARG A 61 7.99 0.54 -9.94
C ARG A 61 7.27 0.99 -11.21
N ASP A 62 6.24 0.28 -11.64
CA ASP A 62 5.45 0.58 -12.83
C ASP A 62 4.22 1.47 -12.54
N GLY A 63 4.05 1.88 -11.27
CA GLY A 63 2.92 2.69 -10.81
C GLY A 63 1.73 1.87 -10.32
N ASN A 64 1.82 0.54 -10.29
CA ASN A 64 0.77 -0.32 -9.78
C ASN A 64 0.94 -0.62 -8.28
N PHE A 65 -0.16 -0.70 -7.56
CA PHE A 65 -0.18 -1.15 -6.17
C PHE A 65 -0.94 -2.45 -6.08
N VAL A 66 -0.28 -3.51 -5.60
CA VAL A 66 -0.76 -4.89 -5.77
C VAL A 66 -0.71 -5.65 -4.45
N VAL A 67 -1.79 -6.36 -4.14
CA VAL A 67 -1.84 -7.36 -3.07
C VAL A 67 -1.47 -8.71 -3.67
N TYR A 68 -0.49 -9.36 -3.07
CA TYR A 68 -0.02 -10.69 -3.40
C TYR A 68 -0.37 -11.68 -2.30
N ASP A 69 -0.77 -12.88 -2.71
CA ASP A 69 -0.86 -14.02 -1.79
C ASP A 69 0.51 -14.58 -1.41
N VAL A 70 0.52 -15.54 -0.48
CA VAL A 70 1.73 -16.21 0.01
C VAL A 70 2.54 -16.89 -1.09
N ASN A 71 1.91 -17.30 -2.20
CA ASN A 71 2.56 -17.91 -3.35
C ASN A 71 3.04 -16.87 -4.37
N GLY A 72 2.90 -15.58 -4.06
CA GLY A 72 3.26 -14.49 -4.97
C GLY A 72 2.27 -14.29 -6.11
N ARG A 73 1.03 -14.81 -6.02
CA ARG A 73 -0.01 -14.56 -7.01
C ARG A 73 -0.72 -13.24 -6.69
N PRO A 74 -0.95 -12.35 -7.68
CA PRO A 74 -1.71 -11.13 -7.44
C PRO A 74 -3.18 -11.49 -7.18
N VAL A 75 -3.76 -10.96 -6.11
CA VAL A 75 -5.17 -11.16 -5.73
C VAL A 75 -5.99 -9.88 -5.84
N TRP A 76 -5.34 -8.72 -5.83
CA TRP A 76 -5.95 -7.42 -6.09
C TRP A 76 -4.91 -6.45 -6.64
N ALA A 77 -5.34 -5.50 -7.48
CA ALA A 77 -4.48 -4.44 -7.99
C ALA A 77 -5.25 -3.13 -8.15
N SER A 78 -4.57 -2.00 -8.00
CA SER A 78 -5.10 -0.66 -8.29
C SER A 78 -5.31 -0.40 -9.79
N ASN A 79 -4.73 -1.23 -10.66
CA ASN A 79 -4.77 -1.10 -12.13
C ASN A 79 -4.27 0.27 -12.61
N SER A 80 -3.26 0.80 -11.93
CA SER A 80 -2.71 2.13 -12.14
C SER A 80 -1.36 2.12 -12.85
N VAL A 81 -1.07 1.07 -13.64
CA VAL A 81 0.18 0.99 -14.42
C VAL A 81 0.33 2.24 -15.29
N ARG A 82 1.49 2.88 -15.19
CA ARG A 82 1.88 4.08 -15.97
C ARG A 82 3.29 3.97 -16.57
N GLY A 83 3.98 2.85 -16.34
CA GLY A 83 5.34 2.62 -16.80
C GLY A 83 6.36 2.82 -15.70
N ASN A 84 7.60 2.37 -15.94
CA ASN A 84 8.67 2.40 -14.95
C ASN A 84 9.00 3.85 -14.53
N GLY A 85 8.98 4.13 -13.23
CA GLY A 85 9.20 5.46 -12.66
C GLY A 85 9.27 5.42 -11.13
N ASN A 86 9.36 6.58 -10.48
CA ASN A 86 9.34 6.70 -9.02
C ASN A 86 7.94 7.02 -8.50
N TYR A 87 7.33 6.05 -7.84
CA TYR A 87 6.00 6.20 -7.27
C TYR A 87 6.04 6.10 -5.75
N ILE A 88 5.10 6.81 -5.13
CA ILE A 88 4.80 6.70 -3.70
C ILE A 88 3.31 6.47 -3.49
N LEU A 89 2.97 5.63 -2.51
CA LEU A 89 1.61 5.51 -2.00
C LEU A 89 1.54 6.17 -0.64
N VAL A 90 0.61 7.10 -0.44
CA VAL A 90 0.53 7.93 0.76
C VAL A 90 -0.86 7.81 1.39
N LEU A 91 -0.90 7.50 2.69
CA LEU A 91 -2.08 7.76 3.51
C LEU A 91 -2.06 9.23 3.94
N GLN A 92 -3.10 9.96 3.56
CA GLN A 92 -3.22 11.41 3.74
C GLN A 92 -4.07 11.75 4.98
N LYS A 93 -3.91 12.97 5.49
CA LYS A 93 -4.67 13.49 6.64
C LYS A 93 -6.16 13.71 6.34
N ASP A 94 -6.55 13.71 5.07
CA ASP A 94 -7.93 13.87 4.61
C ASP A 94 -8.65 12.52 4.42
N ARG A 95 -8.08 11.43 4.96
CA ARG A 95 -8.59 10.04 4.88
C ARG A 95 -8.40 9.37 3.50
N ASN A 96 -7.66 9.99 2.58
CA ASN A 96 -7.43 9.41 1.27
C ASN A 96 -6.12 8.60 1.19
N VAL A 97 -6.10 7.57 0.33
CA VAL A 97 -4.88 6.81 0.00
C VAL A 97 -4.59 7.00 -1.47
N VAL A 98 -3.47 7.67 -1.78
CA VAL A 98 -3.19 8.15 -3.14
C VAL A 98 -1.82 7.69 -3.61
N ILE A 99 -1.75 7.28 -4.87
CA ILE A 99 -0.49 7.02 -5.58
C ILE A 99 -0.08 8.29 -6.32
N TYR A 100 1.14 8.77 -6.05
CA TYR A 100 1.77 9.86 -6.79
C TYR A 100 2.98 9.35 -7.57
N GLY A 101 3.22 9.93 -8.75
CA GLY A 101 4.42 9.69 -9.54
C GLY A 101 4.18 9.87 -11.06
N SER A 102 5.22 9.81 -11.89
CA SER A 102 6.64 9.77 -11.47
C SER A 102 7.06 11.11 -10.85
N ASP A 103 8.17 11.11 -10.12
CA ASP A 103 8.86 12.33 -9.70
C ASP A 103 9.09 13.30 -10.88
N ILE A 104 8.70 14.56 -10.68
CA ILE A 104 8.85 15.63 -11.69
C ILE A 104 10.18 16.38 -11.48
N TRP A 105 10.64 16.45 -10.23
CA TRP A 105 11.91 17.08 -9.85
C TRP A 105 12.51 16.39 -8.62
N SER A 106 13.83 16.33 -8.57
CA SER A 106 14.61 15.81 -7.44
C SER A 106 15.90 16.61 -7.29
N THR A 107 16.38 16.78 -6.06
CA THR A 107 17.71 17.38 -5.80
C THR A 107 18.86 16.50 -6.29
N GLY A 108 18.62 15.20 -6.51
CA GLY A 108 19.65 14.26 -6.96
C GLY A 108 20.71 13.90 -5.91
N THR A 109 20.45 14.14 -4.62
CA THR A 109 21.43 13.97 -3.53
C THR A 109 21.36 12.62 -2.80
N TYR A 110 20.65 11.63 -3.37
CA TYR A 110 20.53 10.31 -2.75
C TYR A 110 21.86 9.54 -2.79
N ARG A 111 22.16 8.82 -1.70
CA ARG A 111 23.30 7.89 -1.65
C ARG A 111 22.85 6.50 -2.11
N ARG A 112 23.74 5.78 -2.79
CA ARG A 112 23.52 4.38 -3.19
C ARG A 112 23.67 3.44 -2.00
#